data_AF-A0A2P2I9D5-F1
#
_entry.id   AF-A0A2P2I9D5-F1
#
_cell.length_a   1.000
_cell.length_b   1.000
_cell.length_c   1.000
_cell.angle_alpha   90.00
_cell.angle_beta   90.00
_cell.angle_gamma   90.00
#
_symmetry.space_group_name_H-M   'P 1'
#
loop_
_entity.id
_entity.type
_entity.pdbx_description
1 polymer ?
#
loop_
_entity_poly.entity_id
_entity_poly.type
_entity_poly.pdbx_seq_one_letter_code
_entity_poly.pdbx_strand_id
1 'polypeptide(L)'
;QPAVPSTNTKQQYEPRSDNTAVPAMGRQVEHVVLDGIHRDLVNLVNLQRDKLTGQQVQLTKYEAEIAFLEGLWREDQAKLNYTNAEMERLSQLLQQLESEVAAGGGDVVQQELKLALESKQQLSDQLVKLQQQMSDCDTRIIYCTRNIRSLEGEMLALRDSSAATASLVQKLPTDQPTEPQRDCSEDVSSQLEEVETALAGKREQVEELKRAMMSENLEALTLTPPDHHPTTAAAATAAAATGGCTGVGSSRRMVGSPRMLETAVPTSKNPHGVWV
;
A
#
# COMPACT_ATOMS: atom_id res chain seq x y z
N GLN A 1 -22.27 59.85 -33.96
CA GLN A 1 -23.28 60.92 -34.15
C GLN A 1 -23.83 61.27 -32.78
N PRO A 2 -23.99 62.56 -32.46
CA PRO A 2 -25.34 63.13 -32.60
C PRO A 2 -25.37 64.46 -33.41
N ALA A 3 -26.53 64.75 -33.99
CA ALA A 3 -26.97 66.11 -34.38
C ALA A 3 -27.61 66.79 -33.13
N VAL A 4 -28.07 68.04 -33.04
CA VAL A 4 -28.54 69.14 -33.92
C VAL A 4 -28.32 70.46 -33.11
N PRO A 5 -28.55 71.72 -33.58
CA PRO A 5 -29.15 72.17 -34.84
C PRO A 5 -28.36 73.30 -35.57
N SER A 6 -28.94 73.82 -36.66
CA SER A 6 -28.58 75.11 -37.29
C SER A 6 -29.50 76.24 -36.81
N THR A 7 -28.98 77.44 -36.55
CA THR A 7 -29.78 78.68 -36.57
C THR A 7 -29.11 79.73 -37.45
N ASN A 8 -29.72 79.96 -38.60
CA ASN A 8 -29.36 80.95 -39.60
C ASN A 8 -29.84 82.34 -39.15
N THR A 9 -28.93 83.30 -38.99
CA THR A 9 -29.29 84.72 -38.83
C THR A 9 -28.45 85.58 -39.77
N LYS A 10 -28.94 85.76 -41.00
CA LYS A 10 -28.51 86.88 -41.85
C LYS A 10 -28.92 88.19 -41.17
N GLN A 11 -27.96 88.92 -40.61
CA GLN A 11 -28.09 90.36 -40.43
C GLN A 11 -27.38 91.06 -41.59
N GLN A 12 -28.17 91.68 -42.46
CA GLN A 12 -27.66 92.67 -43.41
C GLN A 12 -27.20 93.88 -42.60
N TYR A 13 -25.92 94.24 -42.72
CA TYR A 13 -25.40 95.46 -42.16
C TYR A 13 -25.41 96.53 -43.25
N GLU A 14 -26.30 97.52 -43.14
CA GLU A 14 -26.22 98.70 -44.00
C GLU A 14 -25.01 99.56 -43.58
N PRO A 15 -24.15 99.99 -44.53
CA PRO A 15 -23.10 100.93 -44.21
C PRO A 15 -23.68 102.36 -44.15
N ARG A 16 -23.81 102.91 -42.94
CA ARG A 16 -24.00 104.36 -42.79
C ARG A 16 -22.77 105.07 -43.34
N SER A 17 -22.95 105.78 -44.45
CA SER A 17 -21.90 106.53 -45.14
C SER A 17 -21.67 107.90 -44.48
N ASP A 18 -21.06 107.91 -43.30
CA ASP A 18 -20.50 109.13 -42.72
C ASP A 18 -19.16 109.47 -43.42
N ASN A 19 -19.25 110.38 -44.39
CA ASN A 19 -18.12 110.87 -45.17
C ASN A 19 -17.17 111.73 -44.30
N THR A 20 -16.20 111.09 -43.65
CA THR A 20 -14.93 111.74 -43.29
C THR A 20 -13.86 111.38 -44.33
N ALA A 21 -13.39 112.38 -45.07
CA ALA A 21 -12.38 112.23 -46.11
C ALA A 21 -10.98 112.04 -45.49
N VAL A 22 -10.68 110.82 -45.06
CA VAL A 22 -9.34 110.38 -44.65
C VAL A 22 -8.49 110.12 -45.91
N PRO A 23 -7.19 110.47 -45.94
CA PRO A 23 -6.37 110.32 -47.15
C PRO A 23 -6.31 108.88 -47.66
N ALA A 24 -6.39 108.68 -48.98
CA ALA A 24 -6.47 107.36 -49.60
C ALA A 24 -5.27 106.43 -49.28
N MET A 25 -4.08 107.00 -49.04
CA MET A 25 -2.92 106.24 -48.54
C MET A 25 -3.12 105.67 -47.13
N GLY A 26 -3.82 106.38 -46.25
CA GLY A 26 -4.04 105.96 -44.86
C GLY A 26 -4.81 104.64 -44.79
N ARG A 27 -5.90 104.51 -45.56
CA ARG A 27 -6.68 103.26 -45.65
C ARG A 27 -5.89 102.10 -46.26
N GLN A 28 -4.99 102.35 -47.22
CA GLN A 28 -4.15 101.30 -47.79
C GLN A 28 -3.10 100.81 -46.80
N VAL A 29 -2.44 101.71 -46.07
CA VAL A 29 -1.48 101.35 -45.01
C VAL A 29 -2.18 100.61 -43.86
N GLU A 30 -3.35 101.08 -43.44
CA GLU A 30 -4.16 100.42 -42.40
C GLU A 30 -4.61 99.02 -42.82
N HIS A 31 -5.05 98.83 -44.08
CA HIS A 31 -5.37 97.51 -44.64
C HIS A 31 -4.14 96.59 -44.68
N VAL A 32 -2.96 97.08 -45.09
CA VAL A 32 -1.72 96.28 -45.11
C VAL A 32 -1.26 95.89 -43.70
N VAL A 33 -1.46 96.74 -42.69
CA VAL A 33 -1.18 96.43 -41.29
C VAL A 33 -2.18 95.40 -40.74
N LEU A 34 -3.47 95.55 -41.05
CA LEU A 34 -4.52 94.57 -40.72
C LEU A 34 -4.28 93.21 -41.38
N ASP A 35 -3.86 93.19 -42.65
CA ASP A 35 -3.47 91.97 -43.37
C ASP A 35 -2.25 91.29 -42.73
N GLY A 36 -1.29 92.08 -42.23
CA GLY A 36 -0.14 91.58 -41.47
C GLY A 36 -0.56 90.90 -40.17
N ILE A 37 -1.36 91.57 -39.35
CA ILE A 37 -1.88 91.04 -38.08
C ILE A 37 -2.75 89.79 -38.34
N HIS A 38 -3.57 89.81 -39.39
CA HIS A 38 -4.38 88.66 -39.79
C HIS A 38 -3.52 87.48 -40.23
N ARG A 39 -2.46 87.71 -41.03
CA ARG A 39 -1.48 86.68 -41.40
C ARG A 39 -0.79 86.08 -40.17
N ASP A 40 -0.37 86.90 -39.21
CA ASP A 40 0.29 86.41 -37.99
C ASP A 40 -0.66 85.61 -37.09
N LEU A 41 -1.93 86.02 -37.00
CA LEU A 41 -2.97 85.26 -36.31
C LEU A 41 -3.22 83.91 -36.99
N VAL A 42 -3.31 83.87 -38.31
CA VAL A 42 -3.43 82.61 -39.08
C VAL A 42 -2.21 81.70 -38.86
N ASN A 43 -0.99 82.26 -38.85
CA ASN A 43 0.23 81.52 -38.54
C ASN A 43 0.20 80.92 -37.13
N LEU A 44 -0.26 81.69 -36.12
CA LEU A 44 -0.41 81.22 -34.75
C LEU A 44 -1.46 80.11 -34.63
N VAL A 45 -2.62 80.25 -35.29
CA VAL A 45 -3.67 79.23 -35.32
C VAL A 45 -3.18 77.94 -35.97
N ASN A 46 -2.40 78.03 -37.07
CA ASN A 46 -1.79 76.87 -37.71
C ASN A 46 -0.78 76.20 -36.77
N LEU A 47 0.12 76.96 -36.13
CA LEU A 47 1.09 76.42 -35.16
C LEU A 47 0.40 75.74 -33.96
N GLN A 48 -0.70 76.30 -33.46
CA GLN A 48 -1.51 75.69 -32.41
C GLN A 48 -2.22 74.41 -32.88
N ARG A 49 -2.73 74.40 -34.12
CA ARG A 49 -3.33 73.22 -34.75
C ARG A 49 -2.32 72.09 -34.93
N ASP A 50 -1.11 72.41 -35.38
CA ASP A 50 -0.02 71.43 -35.55
C ASP A 50 0.43 70.88 -34.19
N LYS A 51 0.56 71.74 -33.17
CA LYS A 51 0.85 71.31 -31.80
C LYS A 51 -0.23 70.37 -31.25
N LEU A 52 -1.51 70.72 -31.41
CA LEU A 52 -2.64 69.89 -30.95
C LEU A 52 -2.71 68.57 -31.72
N THR A 53 -2.43 68.58 -33.02
CA THR A 53 -2.34 67.36 -33.85
C THR A 53 -1.18 66.46 -33.39
N GLY A 54 -0.01 67.04 -33.09
CA GLY A 54 1.13 66.31 -32.54
C GLY A 54 0.84 65.70 -31.16
N GLN A 55 0.15 66.44 -30.29
CA GLN A 55 -0.31 65.94 -28.99
C GLN A 55 -1.34 64.80 -29.15
N GLN A 56 -2.27 64.91 -30.10
CA GLN A 56 -3.23 63.84 -30.39
C GLN A 56 -2.55 62.55 -30.84
N VAL A 57 -1.54 62.64 -31.72
CA VAL A 57 -0.73 61.47 -32.14
C VAL A 57 0.04 60.86 -30.98
N GLN A 58 0.59 61.67 -30.08
CA GLN A 58 1.27 61.18 -28.87
C GLN A 58 0.31 60.47 -27.91
N LEU A 59 -0.89 61.02 -27.67
CA LEU A 59 -1.92 60.38 -26.85
C LEU A 59 -2.29 59.01 -27.43
N THR A 60 -2.61 58.93 -28.73
CA THR A 60 -2.94 57.65 -29.38
C THR A 60 -1.78 56.65 -29.35
N LYS A 61 -0.52 57.10 -29.38
CA LYS A 61 0.63 56.23 -29.15
C LYS A 61 0.63 55.66 -27.72
N TYR A 62 0.46 56.51 -26.71
CA TYR A 62 0.46 56.07 -25.30
C TYR A 62 -0.76 55.20 -24.96
N GLU A 63 -1.94 55.48 -25.54
CA GLU A 63 -3.13 54.62 -25.43
C GLU A 63 -2.86 53.20 -25.95
N ALA A 64 -2.19 53.08 -27.10
CA ALA A 64 -1.80 51.78 -27.66
C ALA A 64 -0.72 51.07 -26.81
N GLU A 65 0.24 51.82 -26.24
CA GLU A 65 1.27 51.30 -25.35
C GLU A 65 0.68 50.78 -24.02
N ILE A 66 -0.26 51.51 -23.42
CA ILE A 66 -1.01 51.09 -22.23
C ILE A 66 -1.79 49.79 -22.52
N ALA A 67 -2.57 49.76 -23.61
CA ALA A 67 -3.36 48.58 -23.96
C ALA A 67 -2.50 47.33 -24.22
N PHE A 68 -1.30 47.51 -24.80
CA PHE A 68 -0.33 46.43 -24.99
C PHE A 68 0.22 45.92 -23.64
N LEU A 69 0.66 46.83 -22.76
CA LEU A 69 1.20 46.47 -21.44
C LEU A 69 0.14 45.81 -20.53
N GLU A 70 -1.10 46.29 -20.57
CA GLU A 70 -2.24 45.64 -19.89
C GLU A 70 -2.56 44.25 -20.46
N GLY A 71 -2.35 44.05 -21.77
CA GLY A 71 -2.43 42.73 -22.42
C GLY A 71 -1.37 41.78 -21.88
N LEU A 72 -0.11 42.19 -21.94
CA LEU A 72 1.03 41.41 -21.47
C LEU A 72 0.91 41.08 -19.97
N TRP A 73 0.51 42.05 -19.14
CA TRP A 73 0.29 41.82 -17.70
C TRP A 73 -0.83 40.80 -17.44
N ARG A 74 -1.94 40.84 -18.19
CA ARG A 74 -3.01 39.83 -18.09
C ARG A 74 -2.53 38.44 -18.49
N GLU A 75 -1.71 38.32 -19.52
CA GLU A 75 -1.11 37.05 -19.94
C GLU A 75 -0.15 36.49 -18.87
N ASP A 76 0.73 37.33 -18.32
CA ASP A 76 1.67 36.91 -17.27
C ASP A 76 0.96 36.56 -15.97
N GLN A 77 -0.10 37.27 -15.61
CA GLN A 77 -0.98 36.90 -14.49
C GLN A 77 -1.66 35.55 -14.72
N ALA A 78 -2.09 35.25 -15.96
CA ALA A 78 -2.66 33.95 -16.30
C ALA A 78 -1.62 32.82 -16.22
N LYS A 79 -0.38 33.06 -16.68
CA LYS A 79 0.75 32.11 -16.53
C LYS A 79 1.05 31.83 -15.06
N LEU A 80 1.13 32.87 -14.22
CA LEU A 80 1.35 32.74 -12.77
C LEU A 80 0.25 31.93 -12.09
N ASN A 81 -1.02 32.21 -12.41
CA ASN A 81 -2.15 31.46 -11.87
C ASN A 81 -2.08 29.97 -12.26
N TYR A 82 -1.71 29.66 -13.51
CA TYR A 82 -1.51 28.29 -13.98
C TYR A 82 -0.36 27.58 -13.24
N THR A 83 0.80 28.24 -13.09
CA THR A 83 1.94 27.66 -12.37
C THR A 83 1.65 27.43 -10.89
N ASN A 84 0.86 28.29 -10.26
CA ASN A 84 0.44 28.10 -8.86
C ASN A 84 -0.52 26.90 -8.72
N ALA A 85 -1.51 26.77 -9.62
CA ALA A 85 -2.41 25.62 -9.61
C ALA A 85 -1.67 24.28 -9.84
N GLU A 86 -0.69 24.26 -10.74
CA GLU A 86 0.15 23.07 -10.96
C GLU A 86 1.09 22.80 -9.76
N MET A 87 1.59 23.84 -9.09
CA MET A 87 2.36 23.70 -7.85
C MET A 87 1.51 23.08 -6.73
N GLU A 88 0.28 23.58 -6.51
CA GLU A 88 -0.66 23.02 -5.55
C GLU A 88 -0.99 21.55 -5.85
N ARG A 89 -1.21 21.22 -7.13
CA ARG A 89 -1.44 19.83 -7.60
C ARG A 89 -0.24 18.93 -7.30
N LEU A 90 0.98 19.41 -7.53
CA LEU A 90 2.21 18.67 -7.23
C LEU A 90 2.44 18.52 -5.72
N SER A 91 2.15 19.55 -4.91
CA SER A 91 2.21 19.45 -3.45
C SER A 91 1.22 18.43 -2.88
N GLN A 92 -0.01 18.37 -3.41
CA GLN A 92 -0.99 17.34 -3.04
C GLN A 92 -0.52 15.94 -3.42
N LEU A 93 0.06 15.76 -4.61
CA LEU A 93 0.62 14.48 -5.05
C LEU A 93 1.80 14.04 -4.18
N LEU A 94 2.68 14.97 -3.79
CA LEU A 94 3.79 14.70 -2.86
C LEU A 94 3.25 14.27 -1.49
N GLN A 95 2.27 14.98 -0.93
CA GLN A 95 1.66 14.62 0.35
C GLN A 95 0.97 13.24 0.30
N GLN A 96 0.33 12.90 -0.82
CA GLN A 96 -0.21 11.56 -1.05
C GLN A 96 0.89 10.51 -1.06
N LEU A 97 1.96 10.72 -1.83
CA LEU A 97 3.09 9.79 -1.91
C LEU A 97 3.80 9.62 -0.56
N GLU A 98 3.99 10.70 0.20
CA GLU A 98 4.53 10.65 1.57
C GLU A 98 3.62 9.81 2.49
N SER A 99 2.29 9.97 2.37
CA SER A 99 1.34 9.15 3.13
C SER A 99 1.33 7.68 2.69
N GLU A 100 1.53 7.39 1.39
CA GLU A 100 1.67 6.04 0.85
C GLU A 100 2.99 5.38 1.26
N VAL A 101 4.08 6.14 1.37
CA VAL A 101 5.37 5.63 1.88
C VAL A 101 5.28 5.36 3.38
N ALA A 102 4.63 6.24 4.16
CA ALA A 102 4.38 6.03 5.59
C ALA A 102 3.43 4.84 5.84
N ALA A 103 2.35 4.71 5.07
CA ALA A 103 1.42 3.59 5.13
C ALA A 103 1.97 2.29 4.51
N GLY A 104 2.96 2.41 3.62
CA GLY A 104 3.62 1.32 2.87
C GLY A 104 4.44 0.36 3.73
N GLY A 105 4.34 0.48 5.06
CA GLY A 105 4.68 -0.61 5.96
C GLY A 105 6.17 -0.83 6.15
N GLY A 106 7.01 0.20 6.06
CA GLY A 106 8.41 0.12 6.50
C GLY A 106 8.53 -0.46 7.91
N ASP A 107 7.66 0.00 8.82
CA ASP A 107 7.54 -0.51 10.19
C ASP A 107 7.01 -1.96 10.25
N VAL A 108 6.04 -2.32 9.39
CA VAL A 108 5.47 -3.67 9.32
C VAL A 108 6.53 -4.68 8.86
N VAL A 109 7.25 -4.36 7.78
CA VAL A 109 8.34 -5.20 7.24
C VAL A 109 9.51 -5.29 8.24
N GLN A 110 9.84 -4.20 8.96
CA GLN A 110 10.82 -4.26 10.05
C GLN A 110 10.36 -5.15 11.21
N GLN A 111 9.07 -5.10 11.57
CA GLN A 111 8.51 -5.93 12.63
C GLN A 111 8.43 -7.41 12.24
N GLU A 112 8.04 -7.73 11.01
CA GLU A 112 8.10 -9.09 10.45
C GLU A 112 9.54 -9.63 10.42
N LEU A 113 10.51 -8.82 9.97
CA LEU A 113 11.93 -9.19 9.99
C LEU A 113 12.42 -9.49 11.41
N LYS A 114 12.00 -8.68 12.40
CA LYS A 114 12.34 -8.90 13.81
C LYS A 114 11.77 -10.22 14.34
N LEU A 115 10.49 -10.49 14.10
CA LEU A 115 9.84 -11.75 14.49
C LEU A 115 10.49 -12.96 13.81
N ALA A 116 10.87 -12.84 12.53
CA ALA A 116 11.58 -13.89 11.82
C ALA A 116 12.98 -14.17 12.40
N LEU A 117 13.71 -13.14 12.85
CA LEU A 117 15.00 -13.29 13.53
C LEU A 117 14.85 -13.93 14.92
N GLU A 118 13.84 -13.56 15.69
CA GLU A 118 13.53 -14.16 16.99
C GLU A 118 13.16 -15.65 16.85
N SER A 119 12.30 -15.99 15.89
CA SER A 119 11.94 -17.36 15.54
C SER A 119 13.16 -18.19 15.09
N LYS A 120 14.02 -17.63 14.22
CA LYS A 120 15.28 -18.25 13.81
C LYS A 120 16.18 -18.55 15.01
N GLN A 121 16.31 -17.62 15.96
CA GLN A 121 17.13 -17.84 17.15
C GLN A 121 16.57 -18.96 18.02
N GLN A 122 15.26 -18.97 18.28
CA GLN A 122 14.59 -20.04 19.03
C GLN A 122 14.79 -21.41 18.39
N LEU A 123 14.66 -21.52 17.07
CA LEU A 123 14.92 -22.77 16.33
C LEU A 123 16.39 -23.19 16.41
N SER A 124 17.34 -22.24 16.38
CA SER A 124 18.76 -22.52 16.58
C SER A 124 19.05 -23.08 17.98
N ASP A 125 18.47 -22.50 19.01
CA ASP A 125 18.64 -22.94 20.40
C ASP A 125 18.02 -24.32 20.63
N GLN A 126 16.85 -24.59 20.02
CA GLN A 126 16.23 -25.92 20.01
C GLN A 126 17.10 -26.97 19.29
N LEU A 127 17.71 -26.61 18.16
CA LEU A 127 18.60 -27.51 17.41
C LEU A 127 19.84 -27.89 18.22
N VAL A 128 20.48 -26.92 18.91
CA VAL A 128 21.60 -27.20 19.82
C VAL A 128 21.17 -28.10 20.98
N LYS A 129 19.99 -27.85 21.57
CA LYS A 129 19.43 -28.71 22.64
C LYS A 129 19.21 -30.15 22.17
N LEU A 130 18.65 -30.35 20.97
CA LEU A 130 18.44 -31.68 20.38
C LEU A 130 19.77 -32.38 20.07
N GLN A 131 20.77 -31.65 19.55
CA GLN A 131 22.12 -32.20 19.34
C GLN A 131 22.76 -32.67 20.65
N GLN A 132 22.60 -31.91 21.74
CA GLN A 132 23.10 -32.33 23.05
C GLN A 132 22.35 -33.56 23.60
N GLN A 133 21.02 -33.60 23.47
CA GLN A 133 20.24 -34.78 23.86
C GLN A 133 20.61 -36.05 23.06
N MET A 134 20.94 -35.90 21.78
CA MET A 134 21.44 -36.99 20.94
C MET A 134 22.82 -37.48 21.42
N SER A 135 23.74 -36.56 21.70
CA SER A 135 25.05 -36.85 22.30
C SER A 135 24.96 -37.58 23.64
N ASP A 136 24.01 -37.19 24.50
CA ASP A 136 23.74 -37.86 25.78
C ASP A 136 23.21 -39.30 25.56
N CYS A 137 22.34 -39.50 24.56
CA CYS A 137 21.84 -40.81 24.18
C CYS A 137 22.94 -41.71 23.62
N ASP A 138 23.78 -41.22 22.72
CA ASP A 138 24.94 -41.96 22.18
C ASP A 138 25.88 -42.40 23.32
N THR A 139 26.16 -41.49 24.26
CA THR A 139 27.00 -41.80 25.44
C THR A 139 26.38 -42.92 26.30
N ARG A 140 25.06 -42.90 26.51
CA ARG A 140 24.32 -43.97 27.21
C ARG A 140 24.34 -45.29 26.45
N ILE A 141 24.17 -45.26 25.11
CA ILE A 141 24.23 -46.45 24.26
C ILE A 141 25.62 -47.08 24.32
N ILE A 142 26.69 -46.28 24.24
CA ILE A 142 28.08 -46.74 24.38
C ILE A 142 28.31 -47.37 25.76
N TYR A 143 27.81 -46.74 26.83
CA TYR A 143 27.88 -47.26 28.19
C TYR A 143 27.17 -48.62 28.33
N CYS A 144 25.89 -48.71 27.90
CA CYS A 144 25.13 -49.96 27.95
C CYS A 144 25.78 -51.07 27.10
N THR A 145 26.27 -50.74 25.91
CA THR A 145 26.98 -51.68 25.03
C THR A 145 28.25 -52.23 25.69
N ARG A 146 29.02 -51.36 26.39
CA ARG A 146 30.20 -51.80 27.16
C ARG A 146 29.80 -52.70 28.33
N ASN A 147 28.73 -52.36 29.04
CA ASN A 147 28.26 -53.14 30.20
C ASN A 147 27.78 -54.53 29.77
N ILE A 148 27.00 -54.63 28.70
CA ILE A 148 26.55 -55.90 28.10
C ILE A 148 27.76 -56.78 27.77
N ARG A 149 28.77 -56.25 27.07
CA ARG A 149 30.00 -56.99 26.74
C ARG A 149 30.78 -57.48 27.96
N SER A 150 30.75 -56.75 29.09
CA SER A 150 31.35 -57.21 30.34
C SER A 150 30.60 -58.42 30.90
N LEU A 151 29.27 -58.30 31.00
CA LEU A 151 28.40 -59.36 31.51
C LEU A 151 28.42 -60.61 30.61
N GLU A 152 28.51 -60.45 29.29
CA GLU A 152 28.71 -61.55 28.34
C GLU A 152 30.03 -62.29 28.61
N GLY A 153 31.13 -61.56 28.87
CA GLY A 153 32.42 -62.14 29.24
C GLY A 153 32.39 -62.86 30.59
N GLU A 154 31.73 -62.28 31.60
CA GLU A 154 31.52 -62.90 32.91
C GLU A 154 30.65 -64.16 32.82
N MET A 155 29.59 -64.15 32.03
CA MET A 155 28.75 -65.32 31.75
C MET A 155 29.51 -66.44 31.04
N LEU A 156 30.39 -66.11 30.09
CA LEU A 156 31.24 -67.11 29.43
C LEU A 156 32.23 -67.74 30.42
N ALA A 157 32.91 -66.93 31.25
CA ALA A 157 33.82 -67.43 32.28
C ALA A 157 33.10 -68.30 33.32
N LEU A 158 31.89 -67.92 33.74
CA LEU A 158 31.03 -68.72 34.61
C LEU A 158 30.59 -70.02 33.93
N ARG A 159 30.29 -69.99 32.62
CA ARG A 159 29.92 -71.19 31.85
C ARG A 159 31.07 -72.17 31.71
N ASP A 160 32.28 -71.69 31.45
CA ASP A 160 33.48 -72.54 31.34
C ASP A 160 33.85 -73.13 32.71
N SER A 161 33.75 -72.35 33.79
CA SER A 161 33.89 -72.84 35.17
C SER A 161 32.79 -73.86 35.53
N SER A 162 31.54 -73.59 35.15
CA SER A 162 30.41 -74.49 35.33
C SER A 162 30.61 -75.80 34.57
N ALA A 163 31.06 -75.76 33.31
CA ALA A 163 31.37 -76.95 32.52
C ALA A 163 32.52 -77.77 33.14
N ALA A 164 33.57 -77.11 33.65
CA ALA A 164 34.64 -77.76 34.39
C ALA A 164 34.10 -78.47 35.65
N THR A 165 33.26 -77.82 36.46
CA THR A 165 32.64 -78.44 37.64
C THR A 165 31.61 -79.52 37.28
N ALA A 166 30.84 -79.37 36.20
CA ALA A 166 29.91 -80.38 35.70
C ALA A 166 30.65 -81.65 35.25
N SER A 167 31.85 -81.53 34.68
CA SER A 167 32.71 -82.68 34.36
C SER A 167 33.21 -83.44 35.60
N LEU A 168 33.30 -82.78 36.77
CA LEU A 168 33.50 -83.45 38.06
C LEU A 168 32.21 -84.10 38.57
N VAL A 169 31.06 -83.42 38.45
CA VAL A 169 29.76 -83.91 38.96
C VAL A 169 29.22 -85.10 38.16
N GLN A 170 29.51 -85.21 36.86
CA GLN A 170 29.09 -86.34 36.00
C GLN A 170 29.66 -87.71 36.44
N LYS A 171 30.53 -87.75 37.46
CA LYS A 171 31.00 -88.98 38.12
C LYS A 171 30.11 -89.51 39.24
N LEU A 172 29.02 -88.83 39.61
CA LEU A 172 28.03 -89.31 40.56
C LEU A 172 26.65 -89.48 39.89
N PRO A 173 25.96 -90.61 40.11
CA PRO A 173 24.56 -90.77 39.71
C PRO A 173 23.64 -90.09 40.73
N THR A 174 22.61 -89.39 40.24
CA THR A 174 21.56 -88.80 41.09
C THR A 174 20.21 -88.95 40.39
N ASP A 175 19.26 -89.56 41.10
CA ASP A 175 17.87 -89.71 40.66
C ASP A 175 17.04 -88.41 40.82
N GLN A 176 15.86 -88.45 40.18
CA GLN A 176 14.65 -87.59 40.20
C GLN A 176 14.30 -86.81 41.51
N PRO A 177 13.30 -85.88 41.54
CA PRO A 177 12.27 -85.56 40.52
C PRO A 177 12.00 -84.05 40.24
N THR A 178 11.02 -83.81 39.36
CA THR A 178 10.35 -82.53 39.00
C THR A 178 9.25 -82.12 40.01
N GLU A 179 8.66 -80.92 39.82
CA GLU A 179 7.67 -80.19 40.66
C GLU A 179 8.31 -79.30 41.75
N PRO A 180 7.91 -78.01 41.89
CA PRO A 180 6.55 -77.50 41.75
C PRO A 180 6.38 -76.38 40.69
N GLN A 181 5.38 -76.50 39.82
CA GLN A 181 5.11 -75.46 38.79
C GLN A 181 3.65 -74.97 38.71
N ARG A 182 2.78 -75.38 39.64
CA ARG A 182 1.35 -74.98 39.64
C ARG A 182 1.08 -73.62 40.29
N ASP A 183 1.61 -73.38 41.49
CA ASP A 183 1.24 -72.20 42.30
C ASP A 183 1.63 -70.88 41.59
N CYS A 184 2.81 -70.82 40.96
CA CYS A 184 3.25 -69.66 40.18
C CYS A 184 2.37 -69.37 38.94
N SER A 185 1.56 -70.32 38.47
CA SER A 185 0.71 -70.13 37.28
C SER A 185 -0.58 -69.40 37.61
N GLU A 186 -1.11 -69.54 38.83
CA GLU A 186 -2.33 -68.85 39.26
C GLU A 186 -2.02 -67.39 39.62
N ASP A 187 -0.91 -67.12 40.31
CA ASP A 187 -0.45 -65.75 40.60
C ASP A 187 -0.23 -64.91 39.33
N VAL A 188 0.38 -65.49 38.30
CA VAL A 188 0.60 -64.81 37.00
C VAL A 188 -0.73 -64.57 36.27
N SER A 189 -1.70 -65.49 36.39
CA SER A 189 -3.04 -65.31 35.82
C SER A 189 -3.78 -64.17 36.52
N SER A 190 -3.73 -64.10 37.85
CA SER A 190 -4.37 -63.02 38.63
C SER A 190 -3.76 -61.66 38.33
N GLN A 191 -2.42 -61.57 38.17
CA GLN A 191 -1.75 -60.33 37.79
C GLN A 191 -2.08 -59.89 36.36
N LEU A 192 -2.29 -60.84 35.43
CA LEU A 192 -2.75 -60.55 34.07
C LEU A 192 -4.16 -59.95 34.07
N GLU A 193 -5.11 -60.51 34.83
CA GLU A 193 -6.46 -59.96 34.96
C GLU A 193 -6.47 -58.56 35.60
N GLU A 194 -5.63 -58.31 36.62
CA GLU A 194 -5.48 -56.98 37.23
C GLU A 194 -4.89 -55.96 36.25
N VAL A 195 -3.88 -56.34 35.47
CA VAL A 195 -3.29 -55.47 34.42
C VAL A 195 -4.28 -55.24 33.27
N GLU A 196 -5.06 -56.24 32.85
CA GLU A 196 -6.03 -56.11 31.77
C GLU A 196 -7.23 -55.22 32.16
N THR A 197 -7.73 -55.36 33.39
CA THR A 197 -8.76 -54.45 33.94
C THR A 197 -8.25 -53.03 34.12
N ALA A 198 -7.01 -52.84 34.60
CA ALA A 198 -6.37 -51.53 34.66
C ALA A 198 -6.16 -50.90 33.27
N LEU A 199 -5.80 -51.69 32.25
CA LEU A 199 -5.67 -51.26 30.86
C LEU A 199 -7.02 -50.84 30.27
N ALA A 200 -8.09 -51.59 30.55
CA ALA A 200 -9.45 -51.26 30.13
C ALA A 200 -9.91 -49.91 30.71
N GLY A 201 -9.74 -49.70 32.02
CA GLY A 201 -10.05 -48.42 32.67
C GLY A 201 -9.21 -47.25 32.14
N LYS A 202 -7.95 -47.49 31.76
CA LYS A 202 -7.11 -46.47 31.11
C LYS A 202 -7.56 -46.13 29.68
N ARG A 203 -8.07 -47.11 28.91
CA ARG A 203 -8.67 -46.84 27.59
C ARG A 203 -9.94 -46.01 27.70
N GLU A 204 -10.78 -46.29 28.70
CA GLU A 204 -11.99 -45.51 28.98
C GLU A 204 -11.66 -44.05 29.33
N GLN A 205 -10.69 -43.83 30.24
CA GLN A 205 -10.20 -42.49 30.58
C GLN A 205 -9.66 -41.71 29.37
N VAL A 206 -9.01 -42.37 28.41
CA VAL A 206 -8.52 -41.72 27.18
C VAL A 206 -9.67 -41.33 26.24
N GLU A 207 -10.68 -42.19 26.06
CA GLU A 207 -11.85 -41.84 25.24
C GLU A 207 -12.75 -40.77 25.92
N GLU A 208 -12.80 -40.74 27.25
CA GLU A 208 -13.43 -39.66 28.03
C GLU A 208 -12.73 -38.31 27.77
N LEU A 209 -11.41 -38.27 27.94
CA LEU A 209 -10.60 -37.06 27.80
C LEU A 209 -10.58 -36.55 26.35
N LYS A 210 -10.59 -37.47 25.38
CA LYS A 210 -10.78 -37.17 23.95
C LYS A 210 -12.17 -36.56 23.67
N ARG A 211 -13.24 -37.07 24.28
CA ARG A 211 -14.59 -36.49 24.18
C ARG A 211 -14.64 -35.10 24.81
N ALA A 212 -14.07 -34.91 26.00
CA ALA A 212 -13.99 -33.61 26.68
C ALA A 212 -13.23 -32.56 25.84
N MET A 213 -12.04 -32.91 25.33
CA MET A 213 -11.25 -32.05 24.44
C MET A 213 -11.99 -31.75 23.13
N MET A 214 -12.77 -32.70 22.59
CA MET A 214 -13.59 -32.45 21.40
C MET A 214 -14.74 -31.47 21.69
N SER A 215 -15.41 -31.59 22.84
CA SER A 215 -16.46 -30.64 23.24
C SER A 215 -15.91 -29.24 23.54
N GLU A 216 -14.78 -29.12 24.22
CA GLU A 216 -14.16 -27.84 24.57
C GLU A 216 -13.68 -27.09 23.31
N ASN A 217 -13.07 -27.79 22.35
CA ASN A 217 -12.73 -27.23 21.04
C ASN A 217 -13.99 -26.78 20.26
N LEU A 218 -15.09 -27.54 20.34
CA LEU A 218 -16.35 -27.15 19.70
C LEU A 218 -16.93 -25.89 20.34
N GLU A 219 -16.92 -25.81 21.67
CA GLU A 219 -17.40 -24.67 22.45
C GLU A 219 -16.58 -23.41 22.15
N ALA A 220 -15.24 -23.51 22.14
CA ALA A 220 -14.34 -22.41 21.76
C ALA A 220 -14.62 -21.88 20.33
N LEU A 221 -14.90 -22.77 19.38
CA LEU A 221 -15.31 -22.38 18.02
C LEU A 221 -16.69 -21.69 17.99
N THR A 222 -17.63 -22.06 18.87
CA THR A 222 -18.94 -21.38 18.97
C THR A 222 -18.90 -20.05 19.72
N LEU A 223 -17.94 -19.86 20.63
CA LEU A 223 -17.73 -18.62 21.38
C LEU A 223 -16.88 -17.59 20.61
N THR A 224 -16.26 -17.99 19.50
CA THR A 224 -15.56 -17.08 18.59
C THR A 224 -16.60 -16.29 17.79
N PRO A 225 -16.67 -14.95 17.92
CA PRO A 225 -17.68 -14.16 17.21
C PRO A 225 -17.53 -14.31 15.70
N PRO A 226 -18.63 -14.32 14.91
CA PRO A 226 -18.50 -14.20 13.47
C PRO A 226 -17.88 -12.84 13.13
N ASP A 227 -16.83 -12.85 12.30
CA ASP A 227 -16.16 -11.64 11.82
C ASP A 227 -17.14 -10.73 11.06
N HIS A 228 -17.76 -9.80 11.79
CA HIS A 228 -18.53 -8.69 11.26
C HIS A 228 -17.59 -7.67 10.61
N HIS A 229 -17.04 -8.06 9.47
CA HIS A 229 -16.39 -7.16 8.54
C HIS A 229 -17.43 -6.15 8.01
N PRO A 230 -17.26 -4.83 8.25
CA PRO A 230 -18.10 -3.85 7.59
C PRO A 230 -17.73 -3.82 6.10
N THR A 231 -18.58 -4.43 5.27
CA THR A 231 -18.51 -4.30 3.81
C THR A 231 -18.92 -2.87 3.41
N THR A 232 -17.99 -1.92 3.53
CA THR A 232 -18.17 -0.54 3.05
C THR A 232 -17.24 -0.25 1.88
N ALA A 233 -17.71 -0.62 0.67
CA ALA A 233 -17.57 0.07 -0.63
C ALA A 233 -16.19 0.53 -1.17
N ALA A 234 -15.08 0.46 -0.43
CA ALA A 234 -13.78 1.00 -0.85
C ALA A 234 -12.89 0.00 -1.63
N ALA A 235 -13.18 -1.31 -1.54
CA ALA A 235 -12.34 -2.35 -2.14
C ALA A 235 -12.57 -2.60 -3.65
N ALA A 236 -13.56 -1.95 -4.27
CA ALA A 236 -13.97 -2.21 -5.64
C ALA A 236 -13.04 -1.59 -6.71
N THR A 237 -12.21 -0.61 -6.35
CA THR A 237 -11.35 0.16 -7.30
C THR A 237 -9.90 -0.31 -7.35
N ALA A 238 -9.42 -1.09 -6.38
CA ALA A 238 -8.01 -1.53 -6.32
C ALA A 238 -7.72 -2.83 -7.10
N ALA A 239 -8.73 -3.66 -7.36
CA ALA A 239 -8.54 -5.01 -7.93
C ALA A 239 -8.26 -5.06 -9.45
N ALA A 240 -8.20 -3.90 -10.14
CA ALA A 240 -8.01 -3.83 -11.59
C ALA A 240 -6.55 -3.64 -12.04
N ALA A 241 -5.62 -3.36 -11.12
CA ALA A 241 -4.30 -2.81 -11.47
C ALA A 241 -3.10 -3.77 -11.39
N THR A 242 -3.26 -4.97 -10.80
CA THR A 242 -2.09 -5.84 -10.51
C THR A 242 -2.28 -7.25 -11.06
N GLY A 243 -1.71 -7.51 -12.24
CA GLY A 243 -1.64 -8.84 -12.81
C GLY A 243 -0.60 -9.72 -12.12
N GLY A 244 -1.03 -10.92 -11.70
CA GLY A 244 -0.19 -12.12 -11.66
C GLY A 244 0.92 -12.22 -10.61
N CYS A 245 0.56 -12.62 -9.38
CA CYS A 245 1.44 -13.38 -8.48
C CYS A 245 0.62 -14.49 -7.79
N THR A 246 0.65 -15.71 -8.31
CA THR A 246 -0.03 -16.88 -7.72
C THR A 246 0.87 -17.59 -6.72
N GLY A 247 0.71 -17.27 -5.43
CA GLY A 247 1.32 -18.03 -4.34
C GLY A 247 0.77 -19.47 -4.26
N VAL A 248 1.66 -20.43 -4.04
CA VAL A 248 1.32 -21.82 -3.72
C VAL A 248 0.52 -21.85 -2.39
N GLY A 249 -0.59 -22.59 -2.35
CA GLY A 249 -1.53 -22.57 -1.21
C GLY A 249 -2.76 -21.68 -1.41
N SER A 250 -3.08 -21.31 -2.65
CA SER A 250 -4.18 -20.40 -2.98
C SER A 250 -5.57 -20.97 -2.67
N SER A 251 -6.07 -20.74 -1.45
CA SER A 251 -7.51 -20.79 -1.16
C SER A 251 -8.20 -19.57 -1.78
N ARG A 252 -8.31 -19.58 -3.12
CA ARG A 252 -9.22 -18.68 -3.83
C ARG A 252 -10.62 -19.04 -3.36
N ARG A 253 -11.27 -18.12 -2.63
CA ARG A 253 -12.72 -18.22 -2.35
C ARG A 253 -13.42 -18.37 -3.70
N MET A 254 -13.99 -19.55 -3.95
CA MET A 254 -14.73 -19.80 -5.18
C MET A 254 -15.91 -18.84 -5.25
N VAL A 255 -15.93 -18.00 -6.29
CA VAL A 255 -16.99 -17.00 -6.48
C VAL A 255 -18.19 -17.73 -7.09
N GLY A 256 -19.06 -18.23 -6.22
CA GLY A 256 -20.29 -18.96 -6.60
C GLY A 256 -20.34 -20.36 -6.01
N SER A 257 -21.53 -20.96 -6.06
CA SER A 257 -21.71 -22.37 -5.64
C SER A 257 -20.99 -23.29 -6.62
N PRO A 258 -20.29 -24.35 -6.16
CA PRO A 258 -19.62 -25.32 -7.05
C PRO A 258 -20.53 -25.89 -8.14
N ARG A 259 -21.82 -26.05 -7.85
CA ARG A 259 -22.85 -26.53 -8.79
C ARG A 259 -23.10 -25.60 -9.99
N MET A 260 -22.70 -24.33 -9.92
CA MET A 260 -22.86 -23.39 -11.05
C MET A 260 -21.94 -23.70 -12.23
N LEU A 261 -20.88 -24.48 -12.02
CA LEU A 261 -19.98 -24.94 -13.08
C LEU A 261 -20.61 -26.04 -13.96
N GLU A 262 -21.62 -26.75 -13.46
CA GLU A 262 -22.31 -27.84 -14.18
C GLU A 262 -23.15 -27.32 -15.37
N THR A 263 -23.44 -26.02 -15.42
CA THR A 263 -24.24 -25.36 -16.46
C THR A 263 -23.48 -24.28 -17.24
N ALA A 264 -22.14 -24.29 -17.22
CA ALA A 264 -21.33 -23.28 -17.87
C ALA A 264 -21.43 -23.34 -19.40
N VAL A 265 -22.13 -22.35 -20.00
CA VAL A 265 -22.28 -22.24 -21.46
C VAL A 265 -20.92 -21.89 -22.11
N PRO A 266 -20.51 -22.55 -23.20
CA PRO A 266 -19.30 -22.20 -23.93
C PRO A 266 -19.25 -20.73 -24.33
N THR A 267 -18.16 -20.05 -24.02
CA THR A 267 -17.92 -18.65 -24.42
C THR A 267 -16.67 -18.56 -25.28
N SER A 268 -16.48 -17.44 -26.00
CA SER A 268 -15.27 -17.23 -26.82
C SER A 268 -13.96 -17.24 -26.03
N LYS A 269 -14.01 -17.09 -24.69
CA LYS A 269 -12.85 -17.19 -23.79
C LYS A 269 -12.77 -18.51 -23.02
N ASN A 270 -13.82 -19.33 -23.05
CA ASN A 270 -13.78 -20.72 -22.59
C ASN A 270 -14.70 -21.59 -23.48
N PRO A 271 -14.16 -22.16 -24.58
CA PRO A 271 -14.94 -22.92 -25.55
C PRO A 271 -15.37 -24.30 -25.03
N HIS A 272 -14.87 -24.75 -23.88
CA HIS A 272 -15.18 -26.05 -23.29
C HIS A 272 -15.99 -25.97 -21.98
N GLY A 273 -16.26 -24.76 -21.46
CA GLY A 273 -17.05 -24.52 -20.24
C GLY A 273 -16.33 -24.83 -18.92
N VAL A 274 -15.18 -25.52 -18.95
CA VAL A 274 -14.44 -25.94 -17.75
C VAL A 274 -13.42 -24.87 -17.34
N TRP A 275 -13.54 -24.33 -16.12
CA TRP A 275 -12.51 -23.50 -15.48
C TRP A 275 -11.86 -24.31 -14.36
N VAL A 276 -10.53 -24.19 -14.22
CA VAL A 276 -9.69 -24.80 -13.18
C VAL A 276 -9.11 -23.68 -12.31
#